data_AF-A0AAD0F112-F1
#
_entry.id   AF-A0AAD0F112-F1
#
_cell.length_a   1.000
_cell.length_b   1.000
_cell.length_c   1.000
_cell.angle_alpha   90.00
_cell.angle_beta   90.00
_cell.angle_gamma   90.00
#
_symmetry.space_group_name_H-M   'P 1'
#
loop_
_entity.id
_entity.type
_entity.pdbx_description
1 polymer ?
#
loop_
_entity_poly.entity_id
_entity_poly.type
_entity_poly.pdbx_seq_one_letter_code
_entity_poly.pdbx_strand_id
1 'polypeptide(L)'
;MENLIKYDFVDKTQGTRYTALQFEKIGNVGHVFLDIPSGVSNTLNDGALLFNFPEKYRPKTFNLKIIISYSNGKTARTRYDANTGNLYILSKILVPESMYLDTFYFLD
;
A
#
# COMPACT_ATOMS: atom_id res chain seq x y z
N MET A 1 -32.89 12.32 4.82
CA MET A 1 -31.66 11.89 5.52
C MET A 1 -30.87 11.03 4.57
N GLU A 2 -29.82 11.57 3.98
CA GLU A 2 -28.93 10.80 3.12
C GLU A 2 -28.20 9.76 3.99
N ASN A 3 -28.34 8.49 3.63
CA ASN A 3 -27.50 7.43 4.18
C ASN A 3 -26.07 7.65 3.66
N LEU A 4 -25.33 8.53 4.32
CA LEU A 4 -23.88 8.61 4.18
C LEU A 4 -23.32 7.31 4.75
N ILE A 5 -23.15 6.33 3.88
CA ILE A 5 -22.40 5.12 4.15
C ILE A 5 -20.98 5.59 4.53
N LYS A 6 -20.68 5.58 5.84
CA LYS A 6 -19.37 5.96 6.34
C LYS A 6 -18.44 4.77 6.18
N TYR A 7 -17.38 4.97 5.42
CA TYR A 7 -16.23 4.07 5.40
C TYR A 7 -15.53 4.12 6.76
N ASP A 8 -15.11 2.96 7.25
CA ASP A 8 -14.12 2.93 8.33
C ASP A 8 -12.77 3.36 7.72
N PHE A 9 -12.12 4.34 8.33
CA PHE A 9 -10.88 4.95 7.82
C PHE A 9 -9.78 4.91 8.89
N VAL A 10 -8.56 4.58 8.47
CA VAL A 10 -7.35 4.68 9.29
C VAL A 10 -6.22 5.29 8.45
N ASP A 11 -5.69 6.42 8.92
CA ASP A 11 -4.46 7.02 8.39
C ASP A 11 -3.24 6.51 9.16
N LYS A 12 -2.27 5.93 8.44
CA LYS A 12 -0.98 5.46 8.95
C LYS A 12 0.19 6.22 8.34
N THR A 13 -0.04 7.39 7.74
CA THR A 13 1.01 8.23 7.15
C THR A 13 1.97 8.72 8.22
N GLN A 14 1.46 9.12 9.39
CA GLN A 14 2.28 9.61 10.49
C GLN A 14 3.29 8.55 10.96
N GLY A 15 4.56 8.94 11.07
CA GLY A 15 5.66 8.04 11.44
C GLY A 15 6.28 7.28 10.27
N THR A 16 5.78 7.48 9.05
CA THR A 16 6.40 6.99 7.82
C THR A 16 7.17 8.11 7.10
N ARG A 17 7.92 7.75 6.07
CA ARG A 17 8.52 8.72 5.12
C ARG A 17 7.63 8.92 3.89
N TYR A 18 6.42 8.38 3.89
CA TYR A 18 5.50 8.42 2.75
C TYR A 18 4.69 9.71 2.72
N THR A 19 4.18 10.06 1.55
CA THR A 19 3.24 11.19 1.40
C THR A 19 1.85 10.78 1.89
N ALA A 20 1.47 9.52 1.67
CA ALA A 20 0.22 8.96 2.15
C ALA A 20 0.35 7.45 2.42
N LEU A 21 -0.27 6.98 3.49
CA LEU A 21 -0.57 5.57 3.74
C LEU A 21 -1.91 5.48 4.46
N GLN A 22 -2.95 5.20 3.70
CA GLN A 22 -4.33 5.26 4.13
C GLN A 22 -5.04 3.94 3.87
N PHE A 23 -5.90 3.56 4.81
CA PHE A 23 -6.70 2.35 4.72
C PHE A 23 -8.16 2.71 4.92
N GLU A 24 -9.01 2.23 4.03
CA GLU A 24 -10.45 2.38 4.08
C GLU A 24 -11.11 1.01 4.01
N LYS A 25 -12.28 0.86 4.63
CA LYS A 25 -13.09 -0.33 4.40
C LYS A 25 -14.58 -0.08 4.56
N ILE A 26 -15.34 -0.89 3.84
CA ILE A 26 -16.80 -1.00 3.95
C ILE A 26 -17.18 -2.48 3.83
N GLY A 27 -17.87 -3.01 4.85
CA GLY A 27 -18.15 -4.45 4.92
C GLY A 27 -16.86 -5.26 4.76
N ASN A 28 -16.84 -6.16 3.76
CA ASN A 28 -15.69 -7.02 3.47
C ASN A 28 -14.79 -6.48 2.35
N VAL A 29 -14.97 -5.23 1.93
CA VAL A 29 -14.12 -4.58 0.92
C VAL A 29 -13.21 -3.59 1.64
N GLY A 30 -11.90 -3.83 1.54
CA GLY A 30 -10.86 -2.91 1.95
C GLY A 30 -10.29 -2.15 0.76
N HIS A 31 -9.67 -1.01 1.05
CA HIS A 31 -8.93 -0.18 0.12
C HIS A 31 -7.65 0.28 0.82
N VAL A 32 -6.55 0.28 0.07
CA VAL A 32 -5.28 0.84 0.53
C VAL A 32 -4.78 1.82 -0.52
N PHE A 33 -4.45 3.01 -0.05
CA PHE A 33 -3.74 4.02 -0.81
C PHE A 33 -2.38 4.26 -0.16
N LEU A 34 -1.32 4.08 -0.94
CA LEU A 34 0.05 4.35 -0.56
C LEU A 34 0.67 5.23 -1.64
N ASP A 35 1.24 6.36 -1.22
CA ASP A 35 2.03 7.25 -2.08
C ASP A 35 3.43 7.46 -1.48
N ILE A 36 4.45 7.05 -2.22
CA ILE A 36 5.86 7.10 -1.84
C ILE A 36 6.55 8.15 -2.70
N PRO A 37 7.11 9.21 -2.10
CA PRO A 37 7.81 10.23 -2.87
C PRO A 37 9.12 9.69 -3.46
N SER A 38 9.56 10.28 -4.58
CA SER A 38 10.77 9.89 -5.31
C SER A 38 12.04 9.80 -4.43
N GLY A 39 12.21 10.70 -3.46
CA GLY A 39 13.34 10.69 -2.51
C GLY A 39 13.34 9.53 -1.49
N VAL A 40 12.27 8.74 -1.44
CA VAL A 40 12.16 7.54 -0.60
C VAL A 40 12.19 6.28 -1.46
N SER A 41 11.52 6.30 -2.62
CA SER A 41 11.45 5.17 -3.56
C SER A 41 12.82 4.54 -3.89
N ASN A 42 13.83 5.38 -4.13
CA ASN A 42 15.19 4.99 -4.50
C ASN A 42 15.99 4.39 -3.33
N THR A 43 15.47 4.52 -2.11
CA THR A 43 16.04 3.91 -0.89
C THR A 43 15.45 2.54 -0.58
N LEU A 44 14.37 2.13 -1.27
CA LEU A 44 13.73 0.84 -1.08
C LEU A 44 14.57 -0.28 -1.74
N ASN A 45 15.16 -1.13 -0.91
CA ASN A 45 15.89 -2.31 -1.36
C ASN A 45 14.97 -3.54 -1.48
N ASP A 46 15.48 -4.60 -2.10
CA ASP A 46 14.78 -5.89 -2.14
C ASP A 46 14.47 -6.37 -0.71
N GLY A 47 13.24 -6.82 -0.49
CA GLY A 47 12.73 -7.26 0.81
C GLY A 47 12.38 -6.13 1.78
N ALA A 48 12.47 -4.86 1.38
CA ALA A 48 12.09 -3.76 2.27
C ALA A 48 10.60 -3.84 2.66
N LEU A 49 10.33 -3.66 3.96
CA LEU A 49 8.98 -3.55 4.48
C LEU A 49 8.38 -2.22 4.03
N LEU A 50 7.23 -2.27 3.37
CA LEU A 50 6.47 -1.09 3.00
C LEU A 50 5.59 -0.66 4.16
N PHE A 51 4.75 -1.56 4.65
CA PHE A 51 3.86 -1.31 5.78
C PHE A 51 3.33 -2.61 6.38
N ASN A 52 2.77 -2.52 7.60
CA ASN A 52 1.93 -3.55 8.19
C ASN A 52 0.47 -3.13 8.05
N PHE A 53 -0.37 -4.04 7.56
CA PHE A 53 -1.81 -3.82 7.53
C PHE A 53 -2.36 -3.71 8.97
N PRO A 54 -3.14 -2.66 9.30
CA PRO A 54 -3.86 -2.60 10.56
C PRO A 54 -4.72 -3.85 10.74
N GLU A 55 -4.85 -4.35 11.97
CA GLU A 55 -5.45 -5.66 12.27
C GLU A 55 -6.80 -5.90 11.59
N LYS A 56 -7.71 -4.92 11.65
CA LYS A 56 -9.07 -4.99 11.05
C LYS A 56 -9.11 -4.76 9.53
N TYR A 57 -7.97 -4.52 8.91
CA TYR A 57 -7.81 -4.21 7.48
C TYR A 57 -6.95 -5.26 6.78
N ARG A 58 -6.59 -6.36 7.44
CA ARG A 58 -5.75 -7.40 6.88
C ARG A 58 -6.51 -8.19 5.80
N PRO A 59 -5.99 -8.29 4.57
CA PRO A 59 -6.54 -9.16 3.55
C PRO A 59 -6.25 -10.64 3.87
N LYS A 60 -7.10 -11.55 3.39
CA LYS A 60 -6.79 -12.99 3.35
C LYS A 60 -5.61 -13.28 2.42
N THR A 61 -5.62 -12.63 1.26
CA THR A 61 -4.59 -12.73 0.23
C THR A 61 -4.39 -11.37 -0.41
N PHE A 62 -3.14 -11.00 -0.68
CA PHE A 62 -2.83 -9.72 -1.29
C PHE A 62 -1.56 -9.83 -2.14
N ASN A 63 -1.74 -9.94 -3.45
CA ASN A 63 -0.64 -10.07 -4.40
C ASN A 63 -0.81 -9.01 -5.48
N LEU A 64 -0.11 -7.88 -5.35
CA LEU A 64 -0.28 -6.76 -6.27
C LEU A 64 1.05 -6.14 -6.66
N LYS A 65 1.02 -5.47 -7.81
CA LYS A 65 2.15 -4.69 -8.32
C LYS A 65 1.97 -3.24 -7.89
N ILE A 66 3.05 -2.62 -7.42
CA ILE A 66 3.09 -1.18 -7.18
C ILE A 66 3.49 -0.50 -8.48
N ILE A 67 2.77 0.56 -8.84
CA ILE A 67 3.01 1.32 -10.06
C ILE A 67 4.04 2.40 -9.73
N ILE A 68 5.05 2.54 -10.59
CA ILE A 68 6.05 3.61 -10.50
C ILE A 68 5.56 4.73 -11.42
N SER A 69 5.38 5.93 -10.87
CA SER A 69 4.78 7.04 -11.60
C SER A 69 5.72 7.56 -12.71
N TYR A 70 5.13 7.84 -13.88
CA TYR A 70 5.67 8.59 -15.03
C TYR A 70 6.91 8.06 -15.81
N SER A 71 6.87 8.37 -17.12
CA SER A 71 7.72 8.03 -18.29
C SER A 71 8.00 6.56 -18.64
N ASN A 72 8.19 5.64 -17.68
CA ASN A 72 8.73 4.31 -18.01
C ASN A 72 7.78 3.11 -17.77
N GLY A 73 6.62 3.33 -17.15
CA GLY A 73 5.60 2.29 -16.92
C GLY A 73 6.08 1.10 -16.09
N LYS A 74 7.18 1.26 -15.33
CA LYS A 74 7.73 0.17 -14.53
C LYS A 74 6.85 -0.12 -13.33
N THR A 75 6.91 -1.37 -12.86
CA THR A 75 6.18 -1.83 -11.69
C THR A 75 7.10 -2.60 -10.77
N ALA A 76 6.92 -2.43 -9.45
CA ALA A 76 7.53 -3.29 -8.45
C ALA A 76 6.57 -4.42 -8.06
N ARG A 77 7.08 -5.63 -7.81
CA ARG A 77 6.25 -6.69 -7.21
C ARG A 77 6.24 -6.55 -5.70
N THR A 78 5.12 -6.90 -5.08
CA THR A 78 5.03 -7.01 -3.62
C THR A 78 4.83 -8.45 -3.19
N ARG A 79 5.11 -8.71 -1.91
CA ARG A 79 4.76 -9.95 -1.21
C ARG A 79 4.06 -9.61 0.08
N TYR A 80 2.87 -10.16 0.27
CA TYR A 80 2.15 -10.12 1.52
C TYR A 80 2.47 -11.35 2.37
N ASP A 81 2.72 -11.16 3.66
CA ASP A 81 2.81 -12.22 4.66
C ASP A 81 1.55 -12.21 5.54
N ALA A 82 0.68 -13.19 5.34
CA ALA A 82 -0.60 -13.30 6.05
C ALA A 82 -0.45 -13.55 7.55
N ASN A 83 0.69 -14.11 8.03
CA ASN A 83 0.88 -14.36 9.45
C ASN A 83 1.13 -13.06 10.22
N THR A 84 1.82 -12.12 9.60
CA THR A 84 2.23 -10.86 10.23
C THR A 84 1.37 -9.68 9.78
N GLY A 85 0.75 -9.76 8.61
CA GLY A 85 0.10 -8.64 7.94
C GLY A 85 1.07 -7.70 7.23
N ASN A 86 2.34 -8.10 7.03
CA ASN A 86 3.36 -7.26 6.42
C ASN A 86 3.29 -7.29 4.88
N LEU A 87 3.47 -6.12 4.25
CA LEU A 87 3.68 -6.00 2.82
C LEU A 87 5.12 -5.58 2.51
N TYR A 88 5.80 -6.37 1.68
CA TYR A 88 7.18 -6.13 1.28
C TYR A 88 7.28 -5.82 -0.20
N ILE A 89 8.29 -5.05 -0.60
CA ILE A 89 8.71 -4.94 -2.00
C ILE A 89 9.68 -6.08 -2.33
N LEU A 90 9.55 -6.68 -3.51
CA LEU A 90 10.39 -7.81 -3.98
C LEU A 90 11.49 -7.40 -4.97
N SER A 91 11.64 -6.11 -5.21
CA SER A 91 12.59 -5.63 -6.20
C SER A 91 13.00 -4.21 -5.88
N LYS A 92 14.30 -3.96 -5.85
CA LYS A 92 14.84 -2.60 -5.77
C LYS A 92 14.39 -1.79 -6.98
N ILE A 93 13.97 -0.56 -6.74
CA ILE A 93 13.69 0.41 -7.80
C ILE A 93 14.92 1.27 -8.05
N LEU A 94 15.45 1.17 -9.27
CA LEU A 94 16.67 1.86 -9.70
C LEU A 94 16.40 3.23 -10.34
N VAL A 95 15.15 3.70 -10.29
CA VAL A 95 14.75 4.96 -10.89
C VAL A 95 14.25 5.89 -9.78
N PRO A 96 14.73 7.15 -9.70
CA PRO A 96 14.31 8.10 -8.68
C PRO A 96 12.93 8.69 -9.00
N GLU A 97 11.89 7.86 -8.97
CA GLU A 97 10.51 8.24 -9.32
C GLU A 97 9.56 7.92 -8.18
N SER A 98 8.50 8.70 -8.03
CA SER A 98 7.47 8.39 -7.03
C SER A 98 6.78 7.06 -7.35
N MET A 99 6.23 6.41 -6.33
CA MET A 99 5.54 5.13 -6.46
C MET A 99 4.19 5.21 -5.77
N TYR A 100 3.17 4.59 -6.35
CA TYR A 100 1.87 4.51 -5.70
C TYR A 100 1.23 3.13 -5.82
N LEU A 101 0.47 2.78 -4.79
CA LEU A 101 -0.44 1.64 -4.75
C LEU A 101 -1.81 2.18 -4.41
N ASP A 102 -2.76 1.98 -5.30
CA ASP A 102 -4.16 2.37 -5.12
C ASP A 102 -5.00 1.16 -5.52
N THR A 103 -5.55 0.45 -4.52
CA THR A 103 -6.20 -0.83 -4.79
C THR A 103 -7.24 -1.20 -3.75
N PHE A 104 -8.31 -1.81 -4.25
CA PHE A 104 -9.29 -2.51 -3.45
C PHE A 104 -8.88 -3.97 -3.25
N TYR A 105 -9.34 -4.56 -2.15
CA TYR A 105 -9.10 -5.96 -1.80
C TYR A 105 -10.21 -6.48 -0.90
N PHE A 106 -10.34 -7.81 -0.81
CA PHE A 106 -11.29 -8.43 0.09
C PHE A 106 -10.66 -8.68 1.46
N LEU A 107 -11.42 -8.30 2.49
CA LEU A 107 -11.22 -8.70 3.87
C LEU A 107 -11.84 -10.09 4.07
N ASP A 108 -11.27 -10.87 4.99
CA ASP A 108 -11.85 -12.16 5.42
C ASP A 108 -12.84 -11.95 6.57
#